data_AF-A0A943EMV6-F1
#
_entry.id   AF-A0A943EMV6-F1
#
_cell.length_a   1.000
_cell.length_b   1.000
_cell.length_c   1.000
_cell.angle_alpha   90.00
_cell.angle_beta   90.00
_cell.angle_gamma   90.00
#
_symmetry.space_group_name_H-M   'P 1'
#
loop_
_entity.id
_entity.type
_entity.pdbx_description
1 polymer ?
#
loop_
_entity_poly.entity_id
_entity_poly.type
_entity_poly.pdbx_seq_one_letter_code
_entity_poly.pdbx_strand_id
1 'polypeptide(L)'
;MIEALKNAEGILKPNEPVVEADKTLLSIAVNVAKAVTEEQLNQVVPVVKKEFTDALQEAELILADSKASQETVNNSFKRLAKAIQMLDFVKGDKTALQTLVDEVKAMESSNYTEESWAKVAEELSKAEALLLDENALQYELDAAKEALQEAVDLLVEVEKVDKTLLQSFYDKVKDTDESKYIASTWPAFIDALSNADSVLKDEKATQEQVDNAYTALVKAYLNLRLIPDKSLLEDLINQANGLNSANYTKATFDGLTKALNEAKAVFANPNATQVEVD
;
A
#
# COMPACT_ATOMS: atom_id res chain seq x y z
N MET A 1 86.92 -27.12 -40.71
CA MET A 1 85.56 -27.29 -41.27
C MET A 1 84.97 -28.67 -40.93
N ILE A 2 85.74 -29.77 -41.06
CA ILE A 2 85.32 -31.11 -40.62
C ILE A 2 85.25 -31.25 -39.08
N GLU A 3 86.16 -30.63 -38.32
CA GLU A 3 86.10 -30.57 -36.83
C GLU A 3 84.85 -29.84 -36.28
N ALA A 4 84.36 -28.82 -36.98
CA ALA A 4 83.22 -28.01 -36.55
C ALA A 4 81.88 -28.73 -36.75
N LEU A 5 81.79 -29.65 -37.72
CA LEU A 5 80.62 -30.50 -37.93
C LEU A 5 80.57 -31.67 -36.93
N LYS A 6 81.71 -32.27 -36.58
CA LYS A 6 81.80 -33.29 -35.52
C LYS A 6 81.42 -32.76 -34.13
N ASN A 7 81.75 -31.50 -33.83
CA ASN A 7 81.32 -30.85 -32.59
C ASN A 7 79.84 -30.42 -32.60
N ALA A 8 79.22 -30.26 -33.77
CA ALA A 8 77.79 -29.93 -33.88
C ALA A 8 76.89 -31.18 -33.72
N GLU A 9 77.33 -32.35 -34.21
CA GLU A 9 76.61 -33.62 -34.02
C GLU A 9 76.56 -34.07 -32.55
N GLY A 10 77.54 -33.70 -31.72
CA GLY A 10 77.57 -34.01 -30.28
C GLY A 10 76.67 -33.12 -29.40
N ILE A 11 76.15 -32.01 -29.94
CA ILE A 11 75.28 -31.04 -29.21
C ILE A 11 73.81 -31.21 -29.61
N LEU A 12 73.53 -31.86 -30.75
CA LEU A 12 72.18 -32.28 -31.11
C LEU A 12 71.79 -33.49 -30.25
N LYS A 13 71.23 -33.22 -29.07
CA LYS A 13 70.38 -34.21 -28.41
C LYS A 13 69.32 -34.63 -29.44
N PRO A 14 69.06 -35.94 -29.65
CA PRO A 14 67.86 -36.35 -30.35
C PRO A 14 66.70 -35.59 -29.72
N ASN A 15 65.84 -34.97 -30.53
CA ASN A 15 64.58 -34.46 -30.03
C ASN A 15 63.95 -35.62 -29.26
N GLU A 16 63.84 -35.53 -27.93
CA GLU A 16 63.12 -36.56 -27.17
C GLU A 16 61.76 -36.70 -27.85
N PRO A 17 61.28 -37.94 -28.09
CA PRO A 17 59.97 -38.12 -28.70
C PRO A 17 58.99 -37.36 -27.82
N VAL A 18 58.39 -36.30 -28.38
CA VAL A 18 57.31 -35.57 -27.71
C VAL A 18 56.21 -36.60 -27.55
N VAL A 19 56.03 -37.11 -26.34
CA VAL A 19 54.92 -37.99 -26.03
C VAL A 19 53.67 -37.12 -26.12
N GLU A 20 52.93 -37.29 -27.20
CA GLU A 20 51.69 -36.57 -27.43
C GLU A 20 50.69 -36.92 -26.32
N ALA A 21 50.00 -35.90 -25.78
CA ALA A 21 49.01 -36.11 -24.73
C ALA A 21 47.83 -36.96 -25.24
N ASP A 22 47.30 -37.85 -24.39
CA ASP A 22 46.08 -38.59 -24.69
C ASP A 22 44.87 -37.66 -24.58
N LYS A 23 44.23 -37.42 -25.72
CA LYS A 23 43.09 -36.51 -25.90
C LYS A 23 41.76 -37.23 -26.05
N THR A 24 41.71 -38.54 -25.80
CA THR A 24 40.52 -39.37 -26.05
C THR A 24 39.31 -38.88 -25.25
N LEU A 25 39.46 -38.68 -23.94
CA LEU A 25 38.36 -38.22 -23.08
C LEU A 25 37.91 -36.80 -23.41
N LEU A 26 38.86 -35.90 -23.71
CA LEU A 26 38.53 -34.52 -24.13
C LEU A 26 37.75 -34.52 -25.44
N SER A 27 38.14 -35.36 -26.41
CA SER A 27 37.45 -35.50 -27.69
C SER A 27 36.02 -36.03 -27.52
N ILE A 28 35.83 -37.01 -26.62
CA ILE A 28 34.49 -37.51 -26.28
C ILE A 28 33.65 -36.40 -25.66
N ALA A 29 34.18 -35.65 -24.69
CA ALA A 29 33.47 -34.55 -24.05
C ALA A 29 33.09 -33.44 -25.05
N VAL A 30 33.98 -33.08 -25.97
CA VAL A 30 33.69 -32.13 -27.05
C VAL A 30 32.59 -32.65 -27.98
N ASN A 31 32.61 -33.93 -28.35
CA ASN A 31 31.55 -34.51 -29.18
C ASN A 31 30.19 -34.51 -28.48
N VAL A 32 30.16 -34.80 -27.17
CA VAL A 32 28.94 -34.69 -26.35
C VAL A 32 28.45 -33.25 -26.29
N ALA A 33 29.35 -32.29 -26.03
CA ALA A 33 29.00 -30.87 -25.99
C ALA A 33 28.46 -30.36 -27.34
N LYS A 34 29.04 -30.79 -28.47
CA LYS A 34 28.57 -30.44 -29.82
C LYS A 34 27.17 -30.96 -30.15
N ALA A 35 26.68 -31.96 -29.42
CA ALA A 35 25.31 -32.44 -29.58
C ALA A 35 24.28 -31.50 -28.93
N VAL A 36 24.71 -30.59 -28.05
CA VAL A 36 23.84 -29.59 -27.42
C VAL A 36 23.50 -28.51 -28.46
N THR A 37 22.21 -28.30 -28.67
CA THR A 37 21.70 -27.35 -29.65
C THR A 37 21.61 -25.93 -29.07
N GLU A 38 21.62 -24.92 -29.95
CA GLU A 38 21.40 -23.52 -29.54
C GLU A 38 20.05 -23.33 -28.82
N GLU A 39 19.03 -24.09 -29.22
CA GLU A 39 17.72 -24.06 -28.56
C GLU A 39 17.81 -24.54 -27.11
N GLN A 40 18.50 -25.66 -26.85
CA GLN A 40 18.74 -26.13 -25.48
C GLN A 40 19.55 -25.10 -24.67
N LEU A 41 20.57 -24.47 -25.28
CA LEU A 41 21.33 -23.41 -24.63
C LEU A 41 20.50 -22.15 -24.35
N ASN A 42 19.43 -21.89 -25.10
CA ASN A 42 18.54 -20.77 -24.81
C ASN A 42 17.65 -21.01 -23.59
N GLN A 43 17.45 -22.27 -23.20
CA GLN A 43 16.70 -22.66 -22.01
C GLN A 43 17.55 -22.60 -20.72
N VAL A 44 18.88 -22.67 -20.81
CA VAL A 44 19.76 -22.60 -19.63
C VAL A 44 20.01 -21.17 -19.16
N VAL A 45 20.32 -20.99 -17.89
CA VAL A 45 20.64 -19.66 -17.33
C VAL A 45 21.83 -19.03 -18.05
N PRO A 46 21.86 -17.69 -18.26
CA PRO A 46 22.89 -17.02 -19.05
C PRO A 46 24.32 -17.32 -18.61
N VAL A 47 24.58 -17.39 -17.29
CA VAL A 47 25.91 -17.69 -16.76
C VAL A 47 26.39 -19.10 -17.16
N VAL A 48 25.48 -20.08 -17.23
CA VAL A 48 25.79 -21.45 -17.64
C VAL A 48 26.00 -21.52 -19.15
N LYS A 49 25.13 -20.88 -19.95
CA LYS A 49 25.31 -20.80 -21.41
C LYS A 49 26.70 -20.25 -21.76
N LYS A 50 27.12 -19.20 -21.06
CA LYS A 50 28.43 -18.58 -21.26
C LYS A 50 29.56 -19.54 -20.90
N GLU A 51 29.53 -20.15 -19.71
CA GLU A 51 30.60 -21.07 -19.28
C GLU A 51 30.69 -22.31 -20.17
N PHE A 52 29.55 -22.87 -20.59
CA PHE A 52 29.51 -23.97 -21.56
C PHE A 52 30.18 -23.61 -22.88
N THR A 53 29.85 -22.44 -23.44
CA THR A 53 30.42 -21.98 -24.72
C THR A 53 31.92 -21.73 -24.61
N ASP A 54 32.36 -21.06 -23.54
CA ASP A 54 33.77 -20.77 -23.28
C ASP A 54 34.59 -22.05 -23.05
N ALA A 55 34.06 -23.01 -22.29
CA ALA A 55 34.72 -24.28 -22.01
C ALA A 55 34.81 -25.17 -23.27
N LEU A 56 33.76 -25.18 -24.11
CA LEU A 56 33.78 -25.89 -25.38
C LEU A 56 34.83 -25.31 -26.33
N GLN A 57 34.88 -23.98 -26.46
CA GLN A 57 35.87 -23.31 -27.30
C GLN A 57 37.30 -23.60 -26.84
N GLU A 58 37.57 -23.52 -25.53
CA GLU A 58 38.88 -23.85 -24.96
C GLU A 58 39.28 -25.31 -25.27
N ALA A 59 38.35 -26.25 -25.07
CA ALA A 59 38.58 -27.66 -25.34
C ALA A 59 38.92 -27.91 -26.82
N GLU A 60 38.24 -27.25 -27.76
CA GLU A 60 38.54 -27.35 -29.19
C GLU A 60 39.93 -26.81 -29.54
N LEU A 61 40.35 -25.69 -28.94
CA LEU A 61 41.69 -25.14 -29.12
C LEU A 61 42.76 -26.09 -28.59
N ILE A 62 42.55 -26.69 -27.41
CA ILE A 62 43.48 -27.66 -26.81
C ILE A 62 43.53 -28.96 -27.62
N LEU A 63 42.41 -29.40 -28.22
CA LEU A 63 42.41 -30.55 -29.13
C LEU A 63 43.28 -30.28 -30.37
N ALA A 64 43.24 -29.06 -30.92
CA ALA A 64 44.05 -28.67 -32.07
C ALA A 64 45.54 -28.44 -31.75
N ASP A 65 45.90 -28.17 -30.48
CA ASP A 65 47.28 -27.93 -30.07
C ASP A 65 48.08 -29.23 -29.86
N SER A 66 48.94 -29.59 -30.82
CA SER A 66 49.81 -30.78 -30.73
C SER A 66 50.86 -30.71 -29.61
N LYS A 67 51.05 -29.55 -28.96
CA LYS A 67 52.00 -29.35 -27.86
C LYS A 67 51.33 -29.28 -26.49
N ALA A 68 50.01 -29.42 -26.41
CA ALA A 68 49.30 -29.41 -25.13
C ALA A 68 49.83 -30.50 -24.20
N SER A 69 50.08 -30.15 -22.93
CA SER A 69 50.49 -31.13 -21.92
C SER A 69 49.30 -31.99 -21.49
N GLN A 70 49.57 -33.18 -20.94
CA GLN A 70 48.51 -34.05 -20.40
C GLN A 70 47.72 -33.36 -19.29
N GLU A 71 48.38 -32.55 -18.46
CA GLU A 71 47.72 -31.77 -17.42
C GLU A 71 46.73 -30.76 -18.00
N THR A 72 47.12 -30.02 -19.04
CA THR A 72 46.25 -29.08 -19.75
C THR A 72 45.03 -29.80 -20.33
N VAL A 73 45.23 -30.95 -20.98
CA VAL A 73 44.14 -31.77 -21.54
C VAL A 73 43.18 -32.25 -20.44
N ASN A 74 43.72 -32.77 -19.33
CA ASN A 74 42.93 -33.26 -18.21
C ASN A 74 42.11 -32.13 -17.53
N ASN A 75 42.69 -30.94 -17.40
CA ASN A 75 42.01 -29.79 -16.81
C ASN A 75 40.88 -29.28 -17.71
N SER A 76 41.13 -29.18 -19.02
CA SER A 76 40.09 -28.80 -19.98
C SER A 76 38.94 -29.80 -20.01
N PHE A 77 39.24 -31.11 -19.96
CA PHE A 77 38.22 -32.15 -19.85
C PHE A 77 37.34 -31.95 -18.60
N LYS A 78 37.95 -31.71 -17.42
CA LYS A 78 37.20 -31.48 -16.18
C LYS A 78 36.33 -30.23 -16.27
N ARG A 79 36.84 -29.14 -16.86
CA ARG A 79 36.09 -27.88 -17.04
C ARG A 79 34.88 -28.11 -17.94
N LEU A 80 35.07 -28.70 -19.11
CA LEU A 80 33.99 -28.98 -20.05
C LEU A 80 32.96 -29.96 -19.47
N ALA A 81 33.41 -31.02 -18.80
CA ALA A 81 32.51 -31.97 -18.13
C ALA A 81 31.64 -31.29 -17.06
N LYS A 82 32.22 -30.38 -16.27
CA LYS A 82 31.47 -29.59 -15.28
C LYS A 82 30.46 -28.65 -15.97
N ALA A 83 30.86 -27.99 -17.05
CA ALA A 83 29.96 -27.09 -17.79
C ALA A 83 28.80 -27.85 -18.45
N ILE A 84 29.04 -29.07 -18.96
CA ILE A 84 27.98 -29.97 -19.45
C ILE A 84 27.00 -30.31 -18.32
N GLN A 85 27.48 -30.63 -17.11
CA GLN A 85 26.61 -30.93 -15.96
C GLN A 85 25.80 -29.71 -15.52
N MET A 86 26.33 -28.50 -15.68
CA MET A 86 25.59 -27.28 -15.35
C MET A 86 24.41 -27.00 -16.30
N LEU A 87 24.30 -27.67 -17.44
CA LEU A 87 23.17 -27.47 -18.37
C LEU A 87 21.81 -27.83 -17.75
N ASP A 88 21.78 -28.54 -16.62
CA ASP A 88 20.56 -28.80 -15.86
C ASP A 88 19.98 -27.53 -15.19
N PHE A 89 20.77 -26.46 -15.06
CA PHE A 89 20.32 -25.17 -14.55
C PHE A 89 19.57 -24.37 -15.64
N VAL A 90 18.30 -24.73 -15.82
CA VAL A 90 17.37 -24.06 -16.73
C VAL A 90 16.77 -22.79 -16.12
N LYS A 91 16.44 -21.81 -16.96
CA LYS A 91 15.72 -20.59 -16.56
C LYS A 91 14.36 -20.97 -16.00
N GLY A 92 13.96 -20.34 -14.89
CA GLY A 92 12.60 -20.44 -14.39
C GLY A 92 11.60 -19.63 -15.21
N ASP A 93 10.35 -20.10 -15.27
CA ASP A 93 9.22 -19.35 -15.82
C ASP A 93 8.70 -18.32 -14.81
N LYS A 94 8.88 -17.04 -15.14
CA LYS A 94 8.52 -15.90 -14.30
C LYS A 94 7.03 -15.54 -14.31
N THR A 95 6.25 -16.15 -15.19
CA THR A 95 4.85 -15.74 -15.46
C THR A 95 3.98 -15.78 -14.21
N ALA A 96 4.05 -16.86 -13.43
CA ALA A 96 3.20 -17.04 -12.26
C ALA A 96 3.56 -16.07 -11.12
N LEU A 97 4.85 -15.83 -10.89
CA LEU A 97 5.31 -14.86 -9.90
C LEU A 97 4.98 -13.43 -10.31
N GLN A 98 5.21 -13.08 -11.59
CA GLN A 98 4.87 -11.77 -12.13
C GLN A 98 3.38 -11.46 -11.98
N THR A 99 2.52 -12.45 -12.25
CA THR A 99 1.06 -12.30 -12.09
C THR A 99 0.70 -11.95 -10.65
N LEU A 100 1.22 -12.69 -9.67
CA LEU A 100 0.95 -12.40 -8.25
C LEU A 100 1.51 -11.04 -7.81
N VAL A 101 2.70 -10.68 -8.27
CA VAL A 101 3.30 -9.36 -8.01
C VAL A 101 2.41 -8.23 -8.55
N ASP A 102 1.86 -8.38 -9.76
CA ASP A 102 0.97 -7.38 -10.36
C ASP A 102 -0.37 -7.30 -9.62
N GLU A 103 -0.93 -8.44 -9.21
CA GLU A 103 -2.14 -8.49 -8.37
C GLU A 103 -1.94 -7.76 -7.03
N VAL A 104 -0.83 -8.04 -6.34
CA VAL A 104 -0.50 -7.40 -5.04
C VAL A 104 -0.28 -5.90 -5.20
N LYS A 105 0.38 -5.46 -6.29
CA LYS A 105 0.57 -4.02 -6.58
C LYS A 105 -0.73 -3.26 -6.86
N ALA A 106 -1.76 -3.97 -7.34
CA ALA A 106 -3.08 -3.40 -7.56
C ALA A 106 -3.93 -3.32 -6.28
N MET A 107 -3.48 -3.90 -5.17
CA MET A 107 -4.18 -3.82 -3.89
C MET A 107 -3.97 -2.45 -3.22
N GLU A 108 -5.03 -1.96 -2.58
CA GLU A 108 -5.00 -0.70 -1.82
C GLU A 108 -4.53 -0.96 -0.39
N SER A 109 -3.27 -0.60 -0.09
CA SER A 109 -2.66 -0.84 1.22
C SER A 109 -3.45 -0.22 2.39
N SER A 110 -4.17 0.87 2.15
CA SER A 110 -5.02 1.55 3.14
C SER A 110 -6.20 0.71 3.64
N ASN A 111 -6.55 -0.39 2.95
CA ASN A 111 -7.57 -1.33 3.41
C ASN A 111 -7.04 -2.31 4.47
N TYR A 112 -5.73 -2.32 4.74
CA TYR A 112 -5.09 -3.31 5.62
C TYR A 112 -4.30 -2.64 6.74
N THR A 113 -4.08 -3.38 7.83
CA THR A 113 -3.27 -2.88 8.94
C THR A 113 -1.82 -2.74 8.51
N GLU A 114 -1.15 -1.69 9.02
CA GLU A 114 0.26 -1.41 8.72
C GLU A 114 1.18 -2.61 8.99
N GLU A 115 0.94 -3.34 10.08
CA GLU A 115 1.73 -4.53 10.46
C GLU A 115 1.58 -5.67 9.46
N SER A 116 0.34 -5.98 9.03
CA SER A 116 0.12 -7.06 8.07
C SER A 116 0.64 -6.70 6.67
N TRP A 117 0.45 -5.43 6.27
CA TRP A 117 0.94 -4.93 4.98
C TRP A 117 2.47 -4.88 4.92
N ALA A 118 3.16 -4.59 6.03
CA ALA A 118 4.62 -4.57 6.08
C ALA A 118 5.24 -5.93 5.68
N LYS A 119 4.59 -7.05 6.05
CA LYS A 119 5.04 -8.40 5.66
C LYS A 119 4.89 -8.63 4.16
N VAL A 120 3.76 -8.20 3.58
CA VAL A 120 3.54 -8.24 2.12
C VAL A 120 4.59 -7.40 1.38
N ALA A 121 4.88 -6.19 1.87
CA ALA A 121 5.88 -5.30 1.25
C ALA A 121 7.29 -5.91 1.24
N GLU A 122 7.67 -6.64 2.29
CA GLU A 122 8.96 -7.36 2.34
C GLU A 122 9.04 -8.47 1.29
N GLU A 123 8.04 -9.35 1.23
CA GLU A 123 8.02 -10.46 0.28
C GLU A 123 7.84 -10.00 -1.16
N LEU A 124 7.09 -8.92 -1.38
CA LEU A 124 6.94 -8.27 -2.69
C LEU A 124 8.29 -7.80 -3.22
N SER A 125 9.10 -7.14 -2.38
CA SER A 125 10.44 -6.67 -2.74
C SER A 125 11.38 -7.82 -3.13
N LYS A 126 11.33 -8.94 -2.40
CA LYS A 126 12.10 -10.16 -2.72
C LYS A 126 11.66 -10.76 -4.06
N ALA A 127 10.34 -10.86 -4.29
CA ALA A 127 9.77 -11.33 -5.55
C ALA A 127 10.20 -10.46 -6.73
N GLU A 128 10.14 -9.13 -6.60
CA GLU A 128 10.58 -8.19 -7.64
C GLU A 128 12.06 -8.31 -7.95
N ALA A 129 12.92 -8.44 -6.93
CA ALA A 129 14.35 -8.65 -7.15
C ALA A 129 14.64 -9.93 -7.94
N LEU A 130 13.92 -11.01 -7.62
CA LEU A 130 14.07 -12.30 -8.32
C LEU A 130 13.52 -12.24 -9.76
N LEU A 131 12.45 -11.48 -10.01
CA LEU A 131 11.95 -11.23 -11.37
C LEU A 131 12.96 -10.48 -12.25
N LEU A 132 13.90 -9.73 -11.65
CA LEU A 132 14.99 -9.07 -12.38
C LEU A 132 16.22 -9.97 -12.59
N ASP A 133 16.35 -11.08 -11.84
CA ASP A 133 17.50 -11.98 -11.98
C ASP A 133 17.36 -12.87 -13.22
N GLU A 134 18.24 -12.68 -14.22
CA GLU A 134 18.24 -13.48 -15.45
C GLU A 134 18.65 -14.94 -15.23
N ASN A 135 19.25 -15.27 -14.08
CA ASN A 135 19.65 -16.61 -13.69
C ASN A 135 18.69 -17.27 -12.69
N ALA A 136 17.55 -16.64 -12.38
CA ALA A 136 16.56 -17.20 -11.47
C ALA A 136 16.12 -18.60 -11.94
N LEU A 137 16.19 -19.56 -11.02
CA LEU A 137 15.78 -20.94 -11.22
C LEU A 137 14.32 -21.12 -10.82
N GLN A 138 13.66 -22.15 -11.37
CA GLN A 138 12.23 -22.38 -11.12
C GLN A 138 11.89 -22.50 -9.63
N TYR A 139 12.70 -23.24 -8.85
CA TYR A 139 12.42 -23.43 -7.42
C TYR A 139 12.53 -22.13 -6.62
N GLU A 140 13.33 -21.16 -7.07
CA GLU A 140 13.43 -19.84 -6.42
C GLU A 140 12.17 -19.04 -6.69
N LEU A 141 11.68 -19.06 -7.94
CA LEU A 141 10.46 -18.38 -8.33
C LEU A 141 9.24 -18.96 -7.61
N ASP A 142 9.17 -20.28 -7.50
CA ASP A 142 8.09 -20.97 -6.79
C ASP A 142 8.12 -20.62 -5.30
N ALA A 143 9.29 -20.64 -4.65
CA ALA A 143 9.45 -20.27 -3.26
C ALA A 143 9.08 -18.80 -2.99
N ALA A 144 9.50 -17.88 -3.86
CA ALA A 144 9.13 -16.46 -3.75
C ALA A 144 7.62 -16.25 -3.93
N LYS A 145 7.00 -17.00 -4.84
CA LYS A 145 5.55 -16.94 -5.05
C LYS A 145 4.78 -17.45 -3.84
N GLU A 146 5.19 -18.59 -3.28
CA GLU A 146 4.59 -19.16 -2.06
C GLU A 146 4.74 -18.18 -0.89
N ALA A 147 5.93 -17.63 -0.65
CA ALA A 147 6.15 -16.67 0.43
C ALA A 147 5.30 -15.39 0.27
N LEU A 148 5.21 -14.84 -0.95
CA LEU A 148 4.36 -13.68 -1.22
C LEU A 148 2.87 -14.01 -1.00
N GLN A 149 2.41 -15.18 -1.47
CA GLN A 149 1.03 -15.61 -1.27
C GLN A 149 0.72 -15.80 0.22
N GLU A 150 1.60 -16.43 0.99
CA GLU A 150 1.43 -16.60 2.43
C GLU A 150 1.34 -15.25 3.16
N ALA A 151 2.16 -14.26 2.76
CA ALA A 151 2.08 -12.91 3.32
C ALA A 151 0.73 -12.24 3.00
N VAL A 152 0.21 -12.43 1.78
CA VAL A 152 -1.11 -11.93 1.35
C VAL A 152 -2.24 -12.61 2.15
N ASP A 153 -2.16 -13.93 2.35
CA ASP A 153 -3.16 -14.70 3.11
C ASP A 153 -3.22 -14.29 4.60
N LEU A 154 -2.15 -13.66 5.11
CA LEU A 154 -2.04 -13.14 6.46
C LEU A 154 -2.42 -11.66 6.59
N LEU A 155 -2.94 -11.03 5.52
CA LEU A 155 -3.44 -9.67 5.58
C LEU A 155 -4.60 -9.52 6.57
N VAL A 156 -4.56 -8.43 7.34
CA VAL A 156 -5.61 -8.07 8.29
C VAL A 156 -6.26 -6.79 7.80
N GLU A 157 -7.53 -6.86 7.42
CA GLU A 157 -8.30 -5.69 6.97
C GLU A 157 -8.49 -4.68 8.11
N VAL A 158 -8.47 -3.39 7.77
CA VAL A 158 -8.90 -2.32 8.66
C VAL A 158 -10.43 -2.31 8.67
N GLU A 159 -11.03 -2.44 9.85
CA GLU A 159 -12.48 -2.26 10.01
C GLU A 159 -12.86 -0.83 9.62
N LYS A 160 -13.56 -0.68 8.49
CA LYS A 160 -14.11 0.61 8.07
C LYS A 160 -15.40 0.87 8.84
N VAL A 161 -15.41 1.94 9.63
CA VAL A 161 -16.62 2.40 10.32
C VAL A 161 -17.57 3.10 9.35
N ASP A 162 -18.87 2.83 9.48
CA ASP A 162 -19.89 3.48 8.67
C ASP A 162 -20.21 4.86 9.22
N LYS A 163 -19.76 5.90 8.50
CA LYS A 163 -19.98 7.31 8.83
C LYS A 163 -21.14 7.94 8.06
N THR A 164 -21.86 7.17 7.25
CA THR A 164 -22.82 7.69 6.25
C THR A 164 -23.95 8.49 6.91
N LEU A 165 -24.53 7.99 8.00
CA LEU A 165 -25.61 8.67 8.72
C LEU A 165 -25.14 9.96 9.40
N LEU A 166 -23.98 9.92 10.06
CA LEU A 166 -23.38 11.09 10.69
C LEU A 166 -23.08 12.18 9.66
N GLN A 167 -22.44 11.81 8.54
CA GLN A 167 -22.10 12.73 7.46
C GLN A 167 -23.37 13.37 6.87
N SER A 168 -24.37 12.56 6.55
CA SER A 168 -25.63 13.04 5.97
C SER A 168 -26.36 14.04 6.88
N PHE A 169 -26.38 13.78 8.20
CA PHE A 169 -27.02 14.67 9.14
C PHE A 169 -26.20 15.93 9.39
N TYR A 170 -24.88 15.82 9.52
CA TYR A 170 -23.95 16.96 9.59
C TYR A 170 -24.14 17.90 8.41
N ASP A 171 -24.11 17.40 7.17
CA ASP A 171 -24.28 18.20 5.97
C ASP A 171 -25.64 18.90 5.91
N LYS A 172 -26.69 18.26 6.44
CA LYS A 172 -28.04 18.84 6.50
C LYS A 172 -28.13 20.01 7.48
N VAL A 173 -27.40 19.99 8.59
CA VAL A 173 -27.60 20.93 9.70
C VAL A 173 -26.46 21.94 9.88
N LYS A 174 -25.28 21.73 9.28
CA LYS A 174 -24.11 22.59 9.47
C LYS A 174 -24.34 24.06 9.11
N ASP A 175 -25.23 24.33 8.14
CA ASP A 175 -25.56 25.67 7.66
C ASP A 175 -26.84 26.22 8.32
N THR A 176 -27.21 25.71 9.50
CA THR A 176 -28.36 26.22 10.27
C THR A 176 -28.12 27.68 10.66
N ASP A 177 -29.10 28.53 10.40
CA ASP A 177 -29.02 29.98 10.66
C ASP A 177 -29.29 30.29 12.14
N GLU A 178 -28.23 30.63 12.88
CA GLU A 178 -28.25 31.00 14.30
C GLU A 178 -29.29 32.06 14.64
N SER A 179 -29.50 33.04 13.76
CA SER A 179 -30.33 34.22 14.02
C SER A 179 -31.81 33.89 14.22
N LYS A 180 -32.24 32.69 13.82
CA LYS A 180 -33.62 32.21 13.96
C LYS A 180 -33.90 31.57 15.32
N TYR A 181 -32.87 31.27 16.11
CA TYR A 181 -32.99 30.47 17.32
C TYR A 181 -32.67 31.25 18.60
N ILE A 182 -33.24 30.79 19.71
CA ILE A 182 -32.98 31.32 21.04
C ILE A 182 -31.51 31.08 21.39
N ALA A 183 -30.79 32.16 21.68
CA ALA A 183 -29.35 32.15 21.92
C ALA A 183 -28.91 31.15 23.01
N SER A 184 -29.72 30.91 24.04
CA SER A 184 -29.37 29.93 25.09
C SER A 184 -29.39 28.48 24.64
N THR A 185 -30.06 28.16 23.52
CA THR A 185 -30.15 26.79 22.97
C THR A 185 -29.06 26.48 21.94
N TRP A 186 -28.40 27.52 21.42
CA TRP A 186 -27.43 27.43 20.33
C TRP A 186 -26.10 26.76 20.69
N PRO A 187 -25.46 27.03 21.86
CA PRO A 187 -24.12 26.52 22.15
C PRO A 187 -24.03 24.98 22.11
N ALA A 188 -25.02 24.29 22.68
CA ALA A 188 -25.05 22.82 22.68
C ALA A 188 -25.12 22.22 21.27
N PHE A 189 -25.75 22.93 20.33
CA PHE A 189 -25.79 22.51 18.93
C PHE A 189 -24.44 22.69 18.24
N ILE A 190 -23.78 23.84 18.42
CA ILE A 190 -22.45 24.09 17.85
C ILE A 190 -21.40 23.13 18.42
N ASP A 191 -21.44 22.85 19.72
CA ASP A 191 -20.52 21.88 20.36
C ASP A 191 -20.71 20.48 19.74
N ALA A 192 -21.96 20.04 19.59
CA ALA A 192 -22.27 18.75 18.97
C ALA A 192 -21.88 18.70 17.48
N LEU A 193 -22.04 19.81 16.75
CA LEU A 193 -21.66 19.94 15.35
C LEU A 193 -20.13 19.85 15.18
N SER A 194 -19.37 20.53 16.06
CA SER A 194 -17.90 20.47 16.08
C SER A 194 -17.38 19.07 16.42
N ASN A 195 -18.03 18.38 17.37
CA ASN A 195 -17.67 17.00 17.70
C ASN A 195 -17.96 16.04 16.53
N ALA A 196 -19.11 16.19 15.86
CA ALA A 196 -19.44 15.43 14.66
C ALA A 196 -18.39 15.62 13.55
N ASP A 197 -17.97 16.86 13.27
CA ASP A 197 -16.92 17.17 12.28
C ASP A 197 -15.58 16.49 12.63
N SER A 198 -15.21 16.49 13.91
CA SER A 198 -13.97 15.86 14.38
C SER A 198 -14.02 14.34 14.21
N VAL A 199 -15.13 13.70 14.58
CA VAL A 199 -15.33 12.25 14.39
C VAL A 199 -15.39 11.87 12.91
N LEU A 200 -15.98 12.71 12.05
CA LEU A 200 -16.00 12.48 10.60
C LEU A 200 -14.58 12.46 10.00
N LYS A 201 -13.68 13.33 10.46
CA LYS A 201 -12.28 13.44 10.00
C LYS A 201 -11.34 12.41 10.61
N ASP A 202 -11.71 11.79 11.72
CA ASP A 202 -10.86 10.81 12.40
C ASP A 202 -10.89 9.43 11.70
N GLU A 203 -9.84 9.10 10.96
CA GLU A 203 -9.68 7.81 10.28
C GLU A 203 -9.67 6.60 11.23
N LYS A 204 -9.42 6.84 12.53
CA LYS A 204 -9.38 5.81 13.59
C LYS A 204 -10.63 5.81 14.47
N ALA A 205 -11.66 6.59 14.12
CA ALA A 205 -12.93 6.59 14.85
C ALA A 205 -13.50 5.17 14.91
N THR A 206 -14.02 4.78 16.08
CA THR A 206 -14.78 3.55 16.25
C THR A 206 -16.25 3.75 15.89
N GLN A 207 -16.97 2.66 15.57
CA GLN A 207 -18.40 2.77 15.27
C GLN A 207 -19.19 3.37 16.44
N GLU A 208 -18.81 3.04 17.68
CA GLU A 208 -19.41 3.63 18.87
C GLU A 208 -19.21 5.15 18.94
N GLN A 209 -18.02 5.65 18.58
CA GLN A 209 -17.78 7.10 18.53
C GLN A 209 -18.63 7.78 17.47
N VAL A 210 -18.78 7.15 16.29
CA VAL A 210 -19.64 7.64 15.21
C VAL A 210 -21.11 7.69 15.63
N ASP A 211 -21.62 6.61 16.22
CA ASP A 211 -23.01 6.50 16.68
C ASP A 211 -23.33 7.50 17.80
N ASN A 212 -22.39 7.69 18.73
CA ASN A 212 -22.50 8.67 19.81
C ASN A 212 -22.51 10.11 19.26
N ALA A 213 -21.63 10.44 18.31
CA ALA A 213 -21.61 11.76 17.69
C ALA A 213 -22.91 12.05 16.92
N TYR A 214 -23.43 11.07 16.18
CA TYR A 214 -24.72 11.18 15.49
C TYR A 214 -25.86 11.45 16.47
N THR A 215 -25.95 10.64 17.52
CA THR A 215 -26.98 10.77 18.56
C THR A 215 -26.91 12.13 19.26
N ALA A 216 -25.71 12.61 19.58
CA ALA A 216 -25.50 13.90 20.21
C ALA A 216 -25.94 15.06 19.30
N LEU A 217 -25.54 15.04 18.02
CA LEU A 217 -25.90 16.06 17.05
C LEU A 217 -27.42 16.11 16.80
N VAL A 218 -28.08 14.95 16.65
CA VAL A 218 -29.54 14.86 16.51
C VAL A 218 -30.25 15.45 17.72
N LYS A 219 -29.84 15.07 18.94
CA LYS A 219 -30.44 15.60 20.17
C LYS A 219 -30.26 17.10 20.30
N ALA A 220 -29.06 17.61 20.03
CA ALA A 220 -28.79 19.04 20.13
C ALA A 220 -29.60 19.86 19.12
N TYR A 221 -29.70 19.38 17.87
CA TYR A 221 -30.54 20.00 16.84
C TYR A 221 -32.02 20.02 17.22
N LEU A 222 -32.56 18.92 17.76
CA LEU A 222 -33.96 18.84 18.23
C LEU A 222 -34.25 19.74 19.45
N ASN A 223 -33.23 20.09 20.22
CA ASN A 223 -33.33 21.00 21.37
C ASN A 223 -33.28 22.48 20.99
N LEU A 224 -32.94 22.82 19.74
CA LEU A 224 -33.05 24.19 19.26
C LEU A 224 -34.49 24.70 19.36
N ARG A 225 -34.62 25.98 19.71
CA ARG A 225 -35.92 26.66 19.84
C ARG A 225 -35.90 27.94 19.02
N LEU A 226 -36.92 28.15 18.19
CA LEU A 226 -37.06 29.38 17.41
C LEU A 226 -37.33 30.56 18.33
N ILE A 227 -36.88 31.75 17.91
CA ILE A 227 -37.28 33.01 18.55
C ILE A 227 -38.77 33.23 18.28
N PRO A 228 -39.63 33.40 19.30
CA PRO A 228 -41.05 33.66 19.10
C PRO A 228 -41.29 35.07 18.54
N ASP A 229 -42.34 35.22 17.72
CA ASP A 229 -42.79 36.54 17.24
C ASP A 229 -43.50 37.29 18.38
N LYS A 230 -42.96 38.45 18.76
CA LYS A 230 -43.48 39.28 19.86
C LYS A 230 -44.25 40.52 19.40
N SER A 231 -44.50 40.67 18.11
CA SER A 231 -45.16 41.86 17.54
C SER A 231 -46.51 42.16 18.17
N LEU A 232 -47.39 41.16 18.30
CA LEU A 232 -48.70 41.33 18.93
C LEU A 232 -48.59 41.69 20.43
N LEU A 233 -47.66 41.06 21.15
CA LEU A 233 -47.41 41.35 22.57
C LEU A 233 -46.92 42.80 22.75
N GLU A 234 -46.04 43.26 21.85
CA GLU A 234 -45.57 44.65 21.80
C GLU A 234 -46.72 45.63 21.58
N ASP A 235 -47.58 45.37 20.60
CA ASP A 235 -48.74 46.19 20.29
C ASP A 235 -49.72 46.29 21.46
N LEU A 236 -49.97 45.18 22.15
CA LEU A 236 -50.83 45.15 23.35
C LEU A 236 -50.21 45.91 24.52
N ILE A 237 -48.90 45.77 24.74
CA ILE A 237 -48.16 46.55 25.75
C ILE A 237 -48.28 48.05 25.45
N ASN A 238 -48.10 48.46 24.19
CA ASN A 238 -48.21 49.85 23.76
C ASN A 238 -49.63 50.40 23.95
N GLN A 239 -50.65 49.64 23.56
CA GLN A 239 -52.06 50.00 23.80
C GLN A 239 -52.36 50.17 25.28
N ALA A 240 -51.94 49.23 26.13
CA ALA A 240 -52.15 49.28 27.57
C ALA A 240 -51.44 50.47 28.24
N ASN A 241 -50.21 50.79 27.81
CA ASN A 241 -49.47 51.98 28.29
C ASN A 241 -50.18 53.30 27.92
N GLY A 242 -50.93 53.32 26.81
CA GLY A 242 -51.65 54.51 26.34
C GLY A 242 -52.99 54.79 27.06
N LEU A 243 -53.45 53.88 27.93
CA LEU A 243 -54.73 54.04 28.63
C LEU A 243 -54.63 55.07 29.76
N ASN A 244 -55.62 55.99 29.82
CA ASN A 244 -55.72 56.96 30.91
C ASN A 244 -56.43 56.34 32.13
N SER A 245 -55.73 56.25 33.25
CA SER A 245 -56.24 55.66 34.49
C SER A 245 -57.50 56.33 35.04
N ALA A 246 -57.72 57.63 34.75
CA ALA A 246 -58.89 58.38 35.20
C ALA A 246 -60.23 57.87 34.62
N ASN A 247 -60.18 57.10 33.54
CA ASN A 247 -61.37 56.55 32.87
C ASN A 247 -61.84 55.22 33.47
N TYR A 248 -61.12 54.66 34.44
CA TYR A 248 -61.34 53.31 34.96
C TYR A 248 -61.43 53.30 36.49
N THR A 249 -62.01 52.24 37.05
CA THR A 249 -61.96 52.03 38.50
C THR A 249 -60.56 51.59 38.93
N LYS A 250 -60.18 51.93 40.16
CA LYS A 250 -58.89 51.51 40.73
C LYS A 250 -58.68 50.00 40.63
N ALA A 251 -59.68 49.19 40.96
CA ALA A 251 -59.56 47.73 40.95
C ALA A 251 -59.29 47.17 39.54
N THR A 252 -59.99 47.65 38.52
CA THR A 252 -59.78 47.21 37.13
C THR A 252 -58.45 47.68 36.56
N PHE A 253 -58.00 48.88 36.94
CA PHE A 253 -56.73 49.44 36.47
C PHE A 253 -55.51 48.80 37.17
N ASP A 254 -55.65 48.43 38.46
CA ASP A 254 -54.63 47.66 39.19
C ASP A 254 -54.44 46.27 38.55
N GLY A 255 -55.55 45.61 38.15
CA GLY A 255 -55.51 44.34 37.42
C GLY A 255 -54.80 44.43 36.05
N LEU A 256 -55.10 45.47 35.26
CA LEU A 256 -54.39 45.78 34.02
C LEU A 256 -52.89 46.01 34.27
N THR A 257 -52.56 46.80 35.29
CA THR A 257 -51.16 47.12 35.63
C THR A 257 -50.36 45.86 35.96
N LYS A 258 -50.96 44.91 36.68
CA LYS A 258 -50.34 43.61 36.97
C LYS A 258 -50.08 42.82 35.69
N ALA A 259 -51.09 42.65 34.84
CA ALA A 259 -50.96 41.93 33.56
C ALA A 259 -49.93 42.60 32.63
N LEU A 260 -49.89 43.93 32.60
CA LEU A 260 -48.90 44.70 31.83
C LEU A 260 -47.46 44.46 32.31
N ASN A 261 -47.24 44.35 33.63
CA ASN A 261 -45.92 44.03 34.16
C ASN A 261 -45.49 42.60 33.82
N GLU A 262 -46.41 41.63 33.86
CA GLU A 262 -46.17 40.25 33.43
C GLU A 262 -45.84 40.20 31.92
N ALA A 263 -46.63 40.88 31.08
CA ALA A 263 -46.39 41.00 29.64
C ALA A 263 -45.02 41.63 29.33
N LYS A 264 -44.64 42.72 30.03
CA LYS A 264 -43.32 43.35 29.88
C LYS A 264 -42.18 42.41 30.29
N ALA A 265 -42.37 41.59 31.33
CA ALA A 265 -41.38 40.61 31.75
C ALA A 265 -41.16 39.52 30.67
N VAL A 266 -42.24 39.00 30.08
CA VAL A 266 -42.15 38.06 28.94
C VAL A 266 -41.51 38.73 27.72
N PHE A 267 -41.93 39.95 27.38
CA PHE A 267 -41.40 40.68 26.24
C PHE A 267 -39.88 40.88 26.34
N ALA A 268 -39.39 41.23 27.53
CA ALA A 268 -37.97 41.40 27.81
C ALA A 268 -37.17 40.09 27.94
N ASN A 269 -37.84 38.93 28.14
CA ASN A 269 -37.15 37.65 28.30
C ASN A 269 -36.65 37.13 26.93
N PRO A 270 -35.33 37.05 26.68
CA PRO A 270 -34.78 36.53 25.42
C PRO A 270 -35.02 35.02 25.23
N ASN A 271 -35.36 34.30 26.30
CA ASN A 271 -35.65 32.87 26.30
C ASN A 271 -37.16 32.58 26.42
N ALA A 272 -38.01 33.58 26.20
CA ALA A 272 -39.45 33.38 26.23
C ALA A 272 -39.85 32.28 25.23
N THR A 273 -40.72 31.39 25.67
CA THR A 273 -41.35 30.37 24.81
C THR A 273 -42.52 30.98 24.07
N GLN A 274 -42.94 30.35 22.96
CA GLN A 274 -44.15 30.79 22.24
C GLN A 274 -45.38 30.81 23.15
N VAL A 275 -45.51 29.83 24.06
CA VAL A 275 -46.62 29.73 25.02
C VAL A 275 -46.63 30.88 26.04
N GLU A 276 -45.47 31.46 26.36
CA GLU A 276 -45.42 32.64 27.24
C GLU A 276 -45.79 33.92 26.49
N VAL A 277 -45.55 33.97 25.17
CA VAL A 277 -45.83 35.13 24.31
C VAL A 277 -47.29 35.19 23.85
N ASP A 278 -47.92 34.04 23.62
CA ASP A 278 -49.34 33.88 23.24
C ASP A 278 -50.32 34.14 24.39
#